data_AF-A0A1E3LWB7-F1
#
_entry.id   AF-A0A1E3LWB7-F1
#
_cell.length_a   1.000
_cell.length_b   1.000
_cell.length_c   1.000
_cell.angle_alpha   90.00
_cell.angle_beta   90.00
_cell.angle_gamma   90.00
#
_symmetry.space_group_name_H-M   'P 1'
#
loop_
_entity.id
_entity.type
_entity.pdbx_description
1 polymer ?
#
loop_
_entity_poly.entity_id
_entity_poly.type
_entity_poly.pdbx_seq_one_letter_code
_entity_poly.pdbx_strand_id
1 'polypeptide(L)'
;MADITDLPVMTRDDAIAAGFAGYNNVPHKPIDVPDGAFTITAKTSEGRRVTFCFLEKTYGGPSRFIDIQFHDRGTTIPNADNGVSPTFNAFAITRGGKFVADSRPLDEDIKPSILVLMLDKAGDEPARSATRPAPMKDRDLADLLGRAAAVVADPDSEIRSHRDDLVDLLNAEAAIRRARPS
;
A
#
# COMPACT_ATOMS: atom_id res chain seq x y z
N MET A 1 -8.68 -6.11 -18.58
CA MET A 1 -8.77 -5.89 -17.12
C MET A 1 -10.25 -5.99 -16.74
N ALA A 2 -10.59 -6.77 -15.73
CA ALA A 2 -11.94 -6.82 -15.19
C ALA A 2 -12.29 -5.46 -14.56
N ASP A 3 -13.53 -5.00 -14.72
CA ASP A 3 -14.01 -3.81 -14.02
C ASP A 3 -14.07 -4.12 -12.51
N ILE A 4 -13.76 -3.14 -11.65
CA ILE A 4 -13.95 -3.31 -10.21
C ILE A 4 -15.43 -3.55 -9.87
N THR A 5 -16.36 -3.16 -10.73
CA THR A 5 -17.79 -3.50 -10.60
C THR A 5 -18.07 -4.98 -10.82
N ASP A 6 -17.18 -5.72 -11.50
CA ASP A 6 -17.36 -7.14 -11.83
C ASP A 6 -16.82 -8.11 -10.77
N LEU A 7 -15.97 -7.67 -9.83
CA LEU A 7 -15.46 -8.61 -8.81
C LEU A 7 -16.60 -9.01 -7.85
N PRO A 8 -16.60 -10.22 -7.30
CA PRO A 8 -17.68 -10.70 -6.44
C PRO A 8 -17.99 -9.75 -5.29
N VAL A 9 -19.26 -9.42 -5.12
CA VAL A 9 -19.76 -8.68 -3.95
C VAL A 9 -20.44 -9.71 -3.05
N MET A 10 -19.95 -9.82 -1.83
CA MET A 10 -20.48 -10.73 -0.81
C MET A 10 -21.60 -10.06 -0.03
N THR A 11 -22.55 -10.88 0.47
CA THR A 11 -23.46 -10.40 1.51
C THR A 11 -22.70 -10.21 2.82
N ARG A 12 -23.34 -9.56 3.80
CA ARG A 12 -22.79 -9.46 5.17
C ARG A 12 -22.51 -10.83 5.77
N ASP A 13 -23.42 -11.77 5.59
CA ASP A 13 -23.32 -13.08 6.23
C ASP A 13 -22.21 -13.92 5.58
N ASP A 14 -22.03 -13.80 4.26
CA ASP A 14 -20.88 -14.39 3.55
C ASP A 14 -19.54 -13.79 4.03
N ALA A 15 -19.49 -12.46 4.20
CA ALA A 15 -18.32 -11.78 4.70
C ALA A 15 -17.94 -12.26 6.12
N ILE A 16 -18.94 -12.41 7.01
CA ILE A 16 -18.74 -12.97 8.35
C ILE A 16 -18.25 -14.41 8.27
N ALA A 17 -18.86 -15.24 7.42
CA ALA A 17 -18.47 -16.63 7.22
C ALA A 17 -17.02 -16.77 6.72
N ALA A 18 -16.55 -15.80 5.92
CA ALA A 18 -15.18 -15.70 5.45
C ALA A 18 -14.20 -15.03 6.44
N GLY A 19 -14.66 -14.61 7.63
CA GLY A 19 -13.82 -14.02 8.67
C GLY A 19 -13.67 -12.49 8.62
N PHE A 20 -14.38 -11.80 7.72
CA PHE A 20 -14.43 -10.34 7.68
C PHE A 20 -15.45 -9.77 8.67
N ALA A 21 -15.33 -8.47 8.93
CA ALA A 21 -16.32 -7.75 9.73
C ALA A 21 -17.62 -7.52 8.93
N GLY A 22 -18.75 -7.97 9.47
CA GLY A 22 -20.07 -7.85 8.83
C GLY A 22 -20.76 -6.49 9.04
N TYR A 23 -20.09 -5.38 8.78
CA TYR A 23 -20.63 -4.04 9.04
C TYR A 23 -22.00 -3.77 8.36
N ASN A 24 -22.94 -3.20 9.12
CA ASN A 24 -24.19 -2.53 8.68
C ASN A 24 -25.09 -3.21 7.64
N ASN A 25 -24.94 -4.51 7.40
CA ASN A 25 -25.70 -5.25 6.38
C ASN A 25 -25.61 -4.63 4.98
N VAL A 26 -24.44 -4.09 4.64
CA VAL A 26 -24.16 -3.52 3.33
C VAL A 26 -23.39 -4.53 2.46
N PRO A 27 -23.45 -4.40 1.13
CA PRO A 27 -22.67 -5.26 0.24
C PRO A 27 -21.16 -5.13 0.53
N HIS A 28 -20.44 -6.26 0.55
CA HIS A 28 -19.03 -6.32 0.93
C HIS A 28 -18.16 -6.67 -0.26
N LYS A 29 -17.05 -5.94 -0.44
CA LYS A 29 -16.06 -6.21 -1.47
C LYS A 29 -14.81 -6.82 -0.81
N PRO A 30 -14.66 -8.15 -0.79
CA PRO A 30 -13.46 -8.77 -0.26
C PRO A 30 -12.28 -8.55 -1.22
N ILE A 31 -11.12 -8.20 -0.67
CA ILE A 31 -9.87 -8.09 -1.42
C ILE A 31 -8.80 -8.77 -0.58
N ASP A 32 -8.23 -9.85 -1.11
CA ASP A 32 -7.01 -10.42 -0.57
C ASP A 32 -5.84 -9.54 -1.00
N VAL A 33 -5.18 -8.94 -0.02
CA VAL A 33 -4.01 -8.09 -0.26
C VAL A 33 -2.77 -9.00 -0.34
N PRO A 34 -1.98 -8.95 -1.42
CA PRO A 34 -0.77 -9.75 -1.52
C PRO A 34 0.29 -9.29 -0.50
N ASP A 35 1.27 -10.17 -0.24
CA ASP A 35 2.50 -9.75 0.41
C ASP A 35 3.22 -8.68 -0.44
N GLY A 36 3.95 -7.78 0.21
CA GLY A 36 4.46 -6.58 -0.45
C GLY A 36 3.73 -5.31 -0.02
N ALA A 37 4.27 -4.16 -0.42
CA ALA A 37 3.51 -2.91 -0.38
C ALA A 37 2.38 -2.93 -1.43
N PHE A 38 1.16 -2.61 -1.01
CA PHE A 38 -0.01 -2.62 -1.90
C PHE A 38 -0.99 -1.50 -1.55
N THR A 39 -1.63 -0.89 -2.54
CA THR A 39 -2.58 0.21 -2.31
C THR A 39 -3.97 -0.13 -2.80
N ILE A 40 -4.98 0.19 -1.99
CA ILE A 40 -6.39 0.20 -2.40
C ILE A 40 -6.89 1.65 -2.32
N THR A 41 -7.47 2.15 -3.39
CA THR A 41 -8.04 3.51 -3.43
C THR A 41 -9.54 3.43 -3.74
N ALA A 42 -10.32 4.24 -3.03
CA ALA A 42 -11.74 4.42 -3.27
C ALA A 42 -12.04 5.87 -3.65
N LYS A 43 -13.05 6.06 -4.49
CA LYS A 43 -13.59 7.36 -4.87
C LYS A 43 -15.12 7.32 -4.74
N THR A 44 -15.70 8.28 -4.01
CA THR A 44 -17.15 8.42 -3.89
C THR A 44 -17.75 8.99 -5.17
N SER A 45 -19.08 8.91 -5.30
CA SER A 45 -19.82 9.57 -6.39
C SER A 45 -19.62 11.09 -6.41
N GLU A 46 -19.33 11.70 -5.26
CA GLU A 46 -18.98 13.12 -5.13
C GLU A 46 -17.50 13.43 -5.40
N GLY A 47 -16.71 12.43 -5.80
CA GLY A 47 -15.30 12.61 -6.13
C GLY A 47 -14.36 12.67 -4.92
N ARG A 48 -14.83 12.39 -3.69
CA ARG A 48 -13.96 12.27 -2.51
C ARG A 48 -13.17 10.97 -2.58
N ARG A 49 -11.87 11.03 -2.31
CA ARG A 49 -10.90 9.97 -2.49
C ARG A 49 -10.20 9.67 -1.18
N VAL A 50 -9.99 8.38 -0.97
CA VAL A 50 -9.19 7.84 0.14
C VAL A 50 -8.32 6.73 -0.39
N THR A 51 -7.07 6.68 0.07
CA THR A 51 -6.14 5.59 -0.21
C THR A 51 -5.75 4.91 1.08
N PHE A 52 -5.77 3.58 1.04
CA PHE A 52 -5.23 2.69 2.04
C PHE A 52 -3.94 2.11 1.46
N CYS A 53 -2.80 2.42 2.07
CA CYS A 53 -1.51 1.87 1.72
C CYS A 53 -1.14 0.80 2.74
N PHE A 54 -1.20 -0.45 2.30
CA PHE A 54 -0.81 -1.61 3.08
C PHE A 54 0.70 -1.74 2.99
N LEU A 55 1.36 -1.64 4.14
CA LEU A 55 2.80 -1.64 4.22
C LEU A 55 3.28 -2.84 5.02
N GLU A 56 4.24 -3.53 4.41
CA GLU A 56 5.02 -4.58 5.01
C GLU A 56 5.98 -4.05 6.09
N LYS A 57 6.27 -4.89 7.09
CA LYS A 57 7.33 -4.62 8.05
C LYS A 57 8.71 -5.01 7.52
N THR A 58 8.75 -6.13 6.79
CA THR A 58 9.92 -6.66 6.09
C THR A 58 9.61 -6.68 4.60
N TYR A 59 10.58 -6.33 3.77
CA TYR A 59 10.37 -6.24 2.32
C TYR A 59 9.83 -7.55 1.72
N GLY A 60 8.72 -7.46 0.98
CA GLY A 60 8.04 -8.61 0.37
C GLY A 60 7.29 -9.49 1.36
N GLY A 61 7.09 -9.04 2.60
CA GLY A 61 6.35 -9.78 3.63
C GLY A 61 4.89 -9.33 3.75
N PRO A 62 4.13 -9.94 4.68
CA PRO A 62 2.74 -9.56 4.91
C PRO A 62 2.63 -8.13 5.46
N SER A 63 1.50 -7.50 5.16
CA SER A 63 1.20 -6.15 5.61
C SER A 63 0.99 -6.09 7.13
N ARG A 64 1.60 -5.10 7.78
CA ARG A 64 1.56 -4.89 9.24
C ARG A 64 1.00 -3.52 9.64
N PHE A 65 0.97 -2.59 8.69
CA PHE A 65 0.48 -1.23 8.87
C PHE A 65 -0.43 -0.87 7.70
N ILE A 66 -1.42 -0.02 7.96
CA ILE A 66 -2.21 0.63 6.92
C ILE A 66 -2.10 2.13 7.12
N ASP A 67 -1.43 2.79 6.18
CA ASP A 67 -1.46 4.24 6.08
C ASP A 67 -2.72 4.66 5.34
N ILE A 68 -3.50 5.53 5.95
CA ILE A 68 -4.76 6.05 5.41
C ILE A 68 -4.56 7.52 5.09
N GLN A 69 -4.73 7.85 3.82
CA GLN A 69 -4.65 9.21 3.32
C GLN A 69 -5.97 9.62 2.67
N PHE A 70 -6.52 10.74 3.13
CA PHE A 70 -7.66 11.39 2.51
C PHE A 70 -7.19 12.55 1.66
N HIS A 71 -7.63 12.61 0.41
CA HIS A 71 -7.01 13.50 -0.59
C HIS A 71 -7.76 14.81 -0.79
N ASP A 72 -9.05 14.85 -0.46
CA ASP A 72 -9.96 15.88 -0.96
C ASP A 72 -10.41 16.89 0.09
N ARG A 73 -9.63 17.08 1.16
CA ARG A 73 -9.83 18.24 2.02
C ARG A 73 -9.14 19.45 1.40
N GLY A 74 -9.79 20.60 1.45
CA GLY A 74 -9.26 21.87 0.92
C GLY A 74 -8.19 22.53 1.80
N THR A 75 -7.73 21.87 2.86
CA THR A 75 -6.67 22.37 3.75
C THR A 75 -5.49 21.43 3.75
N THR A 76 -4.30 21.99 3.93
CA THR A 76 -3.04 21.27 3.82
C THR A 76 -2.05 21.72 4.88
N ILE A 77 -1.15 20.84 5.29
CA ILE A 77 0.01 21.17 6.13
C ILE A 77 1.32 20.93 5.36
N PRO A 78 2.43 21.62 5.70
CA PRO A 78 3.74 21.31 5.16
C PRO A 78 4.13 19.85 5.44
N ASN A 79 4.84 19.21 4.50
CA ASN A 79 5.40 17.87 4.69
C ASN A 79 6.93 17.87 4.59
N ALA A 80 7.55 16.71 4.85
CA ALA A 80 9.00 16.56 4.95
C ALA A 80 9.74 16.82 3.62
N ASP A 81 9.06 16.73 2.49
CA ASP A 81 9.63 16.88 1.14
C ASP A 81 9.46 18.31 0.58
N ASN A 82 9.31 19.31 1.46
CA ASN A 82 8.96 20.70 1.12
C ASN A 82 7.63 20.83 0.32
N GLY A 83 6.81 19.79 0.32
CA GLY A 83 5.48 19.78 -0.27
C GLY A 83 4.40 20.10 0.77
N VAL A 84 3.16 19.87 0.38
CA VAL A 84 2.01 19.96 1.27
C VAL A 84 1.23 18.66 1.25
N SER A 85 0.69 18.28 2.40
CA SER A 85 -0.18 17.11 2.54
C SER A 85 -1.59 17.56 2.92
N PRO A 86 -2.65 17.02 2.29
CA PRO A 86 -4.02 17.31 2.69
C PRO A 86 -4.24 16.86 4.13
N THR A 87 -5.03 17.62 4.90
CA THR A 87 -5.42 17.19 6.25
C THR A 87 -6.79 16.50 6.25
N PHE A 88 -7.20 15.90 7.35
CA PHE A 88 -8.54 15.33 7.47
C PHE A 88 -9.06 15.27 8.90
N ASN A 89 -10.37 15.04 9.01
CA ASN A 89 -11.03 14.79 10.27
C ASN A 89 -11.07 13.27 10.51
N ALA A 90 -10.62 12.85 11.67
CA ALA A 90 -10.63 11.47 12.10
C ALA A 90 -11.02 11.40 13.56
N PHE A 91 -11.71 10.32 13.94
CA PHE A 91 -12.00 10.03 15.32
C PHE A 91 -12.06 8.52 15.54
N ALA A 92 -11.73 8.07 16.74
CA ALA A 92 -11.79 6.68 17.14
C ALA A 92 -12.87 6.52 18.23
N ILE A 93 -13.90 5.73 17.93
CA ILE A 93 -15.01 5.45 18.86
C ILE A 93 -14.71 4.18 19.65
N THR A 94 -14.96 4.20 20.96
CA THR A 94 -14.98 3.02 21.83
C THR A 94 -16.39 2.70 22.32
N ARG A 95 -16.52 1.69 23.19
CA ARG A 95 -17.80 1.26 23.77
C ARG A 95 -18.56 2.47 24.35
N GLY A 96 -19.86 2.54 24.03
CA GLY A 96 -20.75 3.61 24.50
C GLY A 96 -20.64 4.92 23.72
N GLY A 97 -20.02 4.93 22.54
CA GLY A 97 -19.93 6.14 21.69
C GLY A 97 -18.87 7.15 22.13
N LYS A 98 -18.04 6.80 23.11
CA LYS A 98 -16.96 7.67 23.59
C LYS A 98 -15.85 7.76 22.54
N PHE A 99 -15.36 8.96 22.27
CA PHE A 99 -14.21 9.17 21.41
C PHE A 99 -12.92 9.13 22.24
N VAL A 100 -11.96 8.30 21.84
CA VAL A 100 -10.62 8.21 22.48
C VAL A 100 -9.56 9.02 21.74
N ALA A 101 -9.83 9.37 20.48
CA ALA A 101 -9.11 10.33 19.67
C ALA A 101 -10.14 11.03 18.77
N ASP A 102 -10.06 12.36 18.62
CA ASP A 102 -10.95 13.14 17.76
C ASP A 102 -10.23 14.39 17.25
N SER A 103 -9.95 14.45 15.95
CA SER A 103 -9.27 15.58 15.30
C SER A 103 -10.22 16.65 14.76
N ARG A 104 -11.54 16.42 14.80
CA ARG A 104 -12.53 17.39 14.32
C ARG A 104 -12.42 18.77 14.98
N PRO A 105 -12.24 18.89 16.31
CA PRO A 105 -12.17 20.20 16.96
C PRO A 105 -10.78 20.86 16.86
N LEU A 106 -9.76 20.17 16.34
CA LEU A 106 -8.40 20.70 16.25
C LEU A 106 -8.28 21.80 15.19
N ASP A 107 -7.34 22.72 15.39
CA ASP A 107 -6.95 23.74 14.43
C ASP A 107 -6.25 23.14 13.20
N GLU A 108 -6.36 23.80 12.05
CA GLU A 108 -5.92 23.26 10.75
C GLU A 108 -4.42 22.91 10.70
N ASP A 109 -3.58 23.64 11.42
CA ASP A 109 -2.12 23.45 11.48
C ASP A 109 -1.70 22.19 12.25
N ILE A 110 -2.58 21.67 13.11
CA ILE A 110 -2.35 20.48 13.92
C ILE A 110 -3.28 19.31 13.54
N LYS A 111 -4.05 19.44 12.45
CA LYS A 111 -4.87 18.32 11.96
C LYS A 111 -4.02 17.22 11.33
N PRO A 112 -4.45 15.95 11.46
CA PRO A 112 -3.72 14.84 10.86
C PRO A 112 -3.77 14.93 9.33
N SER A 113 -2.65 14.58 8.70
CA SER A 113 -2.51 14.42 7.26
C SER A 113 -2.38 12.97 6.82
N ILE A 114 -2.07 12.07 7.77
CA ILE A 114 -2.04 10.61 7.61
C ILE A 114 -2.55 9.97 8.91
N LEU A 115 -3.29 8.86 8.80
CA LEU A 115 -3.70 8.02 9.93
C LEU A 115 -3.10 6.64 9.71
N VAL A 116 -2.40 6.13 10.72
CA VAL A 116 -1.77 4.80 10.66
C VAL A 116 -2.58 3.83 11.50
N LEU A 117 -3.07 2.75 10.89
CA LEU A 117 -3.66 1.61 11.59
C LEU A 117 -2.62 0.50 11.72
N MET A 118 -2.37 0.07 12.94
CA MET A 118 -1.50 -1.07 13.24
C MET A 118 -2.31 -2.37 13.16
N LEU A 119 -1.82 -3.37 12.42
CA LEU A 119 -2.49 -4.67 12.28
C LEU A 119 -2.02 -5.72 13.29
N ASP A 120 -0.85 -5.50 13.91
CA ASP A 120 -0.29 -6.41 14.89
C ASP A 120 -0.86 -6.21 16.31
N LYS A 121 -0.82 -7.27 17.12
CA LYS A 121 -0.93 -7.14 18.58
C LYS A 121 0.39 -6.68 19.17
N ALA A 122 0.33 -5.97 20.31
CA ALA A 122 1.51 -5.49 21.03
C ALA A 122 2.42 -6.68 21.44
N GLY A 123 3.61 -6.74 20.83
CA GLY A 123 4.69 -7.71 21.02
C GLY A 123 4.62 -8.88 20.01
N ASP A 124 5.58 -9.15 19.13
CA ASP A 124 6.88 -8.55 18.81
C ASP A 124 7.20 -8.98 17.37
N GLU A 125 7.82 -8.09 16.59
CA GLU A 125 8.72 -8.47 15.49
C GLU A 125 9.76 -7.34 15.38
N PRO A 126 11.04 -7.60 15.08
CA PRO A 126 12.04 -6.55 14.98
C PRO A 126 11.71 -5.58 13.83
N ALA A 127 11.99 -4.29 14.06
CA ALA A 127 11.78 -3.24 13.07
C ALA A 127 12.58 -3.50 11.78
N ARG A 128 12.08 -2.92 10.69
CA ARG A 128 12.75 -2.84 9.38
C ARG A 128 14.22 -2.45 9.59
N SER A 129 15.17 -3.24 9.07
CA SER A 129 16.55 -2.75 8.95
C SER A 129 16.51 -1.54 8.01
N ALA A 130 16.94 -0.37 8.51
CA ALA A 130 16.94 0.89 7.76
C ALA A 130 17.92 0.91 6.57
N THR A 131 18.59 -0.21 6.29
CA THR A 131 19.52 -0.33 5.17
C THR A 131 18.73 -0.63 3.91
N ARG A 132 18.82 0.27 2.92
CA ARG A 132 18.44 -0.03 1.54
C ARG A 132 19.06 -1.37 1.14
N PRO A 133 18.35 -2.22 0.37
CA PRO A 133 18.92 -3.44 -0.16
C PRO A 133 20.26 -3.10 -0.83
N ALA A 134 21.30 -3.86 -0.49
CA ALA A 134 22.55 -3.75 -1.21
C ALA A 134 22.30 -4.04 -2.70
N PRO A 135 23.01 -3.36 -3.63
CA PRO A 135 22.91 -3.68 -5.05
C PRO A 135 23.15 -5.17 -5.28
N MET A 136 22.46 -5.74 -6.28
CA MET A 136 22.74 -7.11 -6.72
C MET A 136 24.23 -7.27 -6.98
N LYS A 137 24.77 -8.43 -6.61
CA LYS A 137 26.16 -8.77 -6.94
C LYS A 137 26.32 -8.77 -8.46
N ASP A 138 27.50 -8.40 -8.95
CA ASP A 138 27.72 -8.26 -10.39
C ASP A 138 27.48 -9.56 -11.18
N ARG A 139 27.67 -10.72 -10.54
CA ARG A 139 27.32 -12.03 -11.12
C ARG A 139 25.81 -12.16 -11.34
N ASP A 140 25.01 -11.83 -10.32
CA ASP A 140 23.55 -11.95 -10.38
C ASP A 140 22.97 -10.91 -11.36
N LEU A 141 23.57 -9.72 -11.45
CA LEU A 141 23.23 -8.73 -12.46
C LEU A 141 23.57 -9.21 -13.88
N ALA A 142 24.73 -9.85 -14.09
CA ALA A 142 25.10 -10.40 -15.39
C ALA A 142 24.09 -11.47 -15.85
N ASP A 143 23.68 -12.35 -14.93
CA ASP A 143 22.66 -13.37 -15.20
C ASP A 143 21.30 -12.73 -15.53
N LEU A 144 20.91 -11.66 -14.82
CA LEU A 144 19.68 -10.89 -15.08
C LEU A 144 19.70 -10.22 -16.46
N LEU A 145 20.82 -9.60 -16.84
CA LEU A 145 21.00 -8.98 -18.15
C LEU A 145 21.00 -10.03 -19.28
N GLY A 146 21.57 -11.21 -19.04
CA GLY A 146 21.52 -12.34 -19.97
C GLY A 146 20.09 -12.80 -20.24
N ARG A 147 19.26 -12.89 -19.18
CA ARG A 147 17.82 -13.21 -19.31
C ARG A 147 17.06 -12.14 -20.08
N ALA A 148 17.34 -10.86 -19.82
CA ALA A 148 16.74 -9.75 -20.56
C ALA A 148 17.09 -9.77 -22.04
N ALA A 149 18.36 -10.02 -22.39
CA ALA A 149 18.81 -10.15 -23.77
C ALA A 149 18.12 -11.33 -24.48
N ALA A 150 17.95 -12.48 -23.80
CA ALA A 150 17.25 -13.64 -24.36
C ALA A 150 15.78 -13.33 -24.71
N VAL A 151 15.06 -12.63 -23.83
CA VAL A 151 13.66 -12.20 -24.07
C VAL A 151 13.56 -11.20 -25.23
N VAL A 152 14.56 -10.36 -25.44
CA VAL A 152 14.58 -9.40 -26.56
C VAL A 152 14.89 -10.10 -27.89
N ALA A 153 15.81 -11.08 -27.88
CA ALA A 153 16.27 -11.77 -29.08
C ALA A 153 15.26 -12.79 -29.62
N ASP A 154 14.57 -13.49 -28.74
CA ASP A 154 13.48 -14.41 -29.09
C ASP A 154 12.25 -14.03 -28.28
N PRO A 155 11.47 -13.06 -28.78
CA PRO A 155 10.34 -12.59 -28.04
C PRO A 155 9.37 -13.74 -27.82
N ASP A 156 9.17 -14.74 -28.70
CA ASP A 156 8.13 -15.79 -28.56
C ASP A 156 8.50 -16.98 -27.67
N SER A 157 9.69 -16.98 -27.07
CA SER A 157 10.21 -18.04 -26.19
C SER A 157 9.42 -18.20 -24.86
N GLU A 158 9.44 -19.40 -24.26
CA GLU A 158 8.84 -19.73 -22.93
C GLU A 158 9.32 -18.81 -21.80
N ILE A 159 10.44 -18.11 -21.98
CA ILE A 159 10.95 -17.08 -21.05
C ILE A 159 9.96 -15.90 -20.90
N ARG A 160 9.00 -15.73 -21.81
CA ARG A 160 7.94 -14.70 -21.79
C ARG A 160 7.07 -14.69 -20.53
N SER A 161 6.87 -15.83 -19.86
CA SER A 161 5.91 -15.93 -18.75
C SER A 161 6.27 -15.07 -17.53
N HIS A 162 7.47 -14.48 -17.50
CA HIS A 162 7.99 -13.65 -16.41
C HIS A 162 8.47 -12.28 -16.88
N ARG A 163 7.89 -11.73 -17.96
CA ARG A 163 8.34 -10.45 -18.53
C ARG A 163 8.15 -9.29 -17.57
N ASP A 164 7.00 -9.25 -16.89
CA ASP A 164 6.69 -8.18 -15.94
C ASP A 164 7.61 -8.27 -14.72
N ASP A 165 7.80 -9.48 -14.17
CA ASP A 165 8.76 -9.74 -13.09
C ASP A 165 10.20 -9.31 -13.46
N LEU A 166 10.62 -9.57 -14.71
CA LEU A 166 11.95 -9.22 -15.21
C LEU A 166 12.12 -7.70 -15.35
N VAL A 167 11.10 -7.00 -15.84
CA VAL A 167 11.07 -5.54 -15.97
C VAL A 167 11.15 -4.90 -14.59
N ASP A 168 10.39 -5.41 -13.62
CA ASP A 168 10.39 -4.89 -12.25
C ASP A 168 11.75 -5.09 -11.56
N LEU A 169 12.37 -6.26 -11.73
CA LEU A 169 13.71 -6.54 -11.20
C LEU A 169 14.77 -5.60 -11.80
N LEU A 170 14.74 -5.36 -13.12
CA LEU A 170 15.66 -4.45 -13.78
C LEU A 170 15.48 -3.00 -13.33
N ASN A 171 14.23 -2.55 -13.20
CA ASN A 171 13.92 -1.19 -12.74
C ASN A 171 14.34 -0.99 -11.28
N ALA A 172 14.09 -1.97 -10.41
CA ALA A 172 14.51 -1.93 -9.02
C ALA A 172 16.04 -1.86 -8.89
N GLU A 173 16.78 -2.71 -9.59
CA GLU A 173 18.25 -2.70 -9.55
C GLU A 173 18.84 -1.41 -10.16
N ALA A 174 18.25 -0.89 -11.24
CA ALA A 174 18.65 0.39 -11.83
C ALA A 174 18.43 1.56 -10.86
N ALA A 175 17.32 1.58 -10.12
CA ALA A 175 17.04 2.60 -9.10
C ALA A 175 18.02 2.52 -7.92
N ILE A 176 18.42 1.32 -7.51
CA ILE A 176 19.46 1.12 -6.48
C ILE A 176 20.80 1.70 -6.96
N ARG A 177 21.22 1.37 -8.19
CA ARG A 177 22.52 1.81 -8.73
C ARG A 177 22.59 3.30 -9.04
N ARG A 178 21.51 3.93 -9.55
CA ARG A 178 21.46 5.38 -9.83
C ARG A 178 21.56 6.26 -8.60
N ALA A 179 21.08 5.77 -7.47
CA ALA A 179 21.06 6.52 -6.22
C ALA A 179 22.37 6.40 -5.43
N ARG A 180 23.40 5.77 -6.00
CA ARG A 180 24.73 5.67 -5.41
C ARG A 180 25.59 6.83 -5.94
N PRO A 181 26.24 7.62 -5.08
CA PRO A 181 27.17 8.65 -5.54
C PRO A 181 28.35 8.00 -6.25
N SER A 182 28.76 8.58 -7.38
CA SER A 182 29.90 8.17 -8.20
C SER A 182 31.22 8.20 -7.44
#